data_AF-A0A9D7NJS6-F1
#
_entry.id   AF-A0A9D7NJS6-F1
#
_cell.length_a   1.000
_cell.length_b   1.000
_cell.length_c   1.000
_cell.angle_alpha   90.00
_cell.angle_beta   90.00
_cell.angle_gamma   90.00
#
_symmetry.space_group_name_H-M   'P 1'
#
loop_
_entity.id
_entity.type
_entity.pdbx_description
1 polymer ?
#
loop_
_entity_poly.entity_id
_entity_poly.type
_entity_poly.pdbx_seq_one_letter_code
_entity_poly.pdbx_strand_id
1 'polypeptide(L)'
;MTIHVVGTDEGKDYLNGNVILDALCALNQKFAHANLQFFIKDDFNYINNSLLFVHDKVTFPKVPALFAKYNVSGTVNIYFVRDPMGACGYNYMPGGKSMGIVLSNDCTNGKDANWAHEMGHYLSLPHTFMAGKWKRRILPNLPPCYQNGGGS
;
A
#
# COMPACT_ATOMS: atom_id res chain seq x y z
N MET A 1 0.52 1.53 10.54
CA MET A 1 -0.36 1.24 9.39
C MET A 1 -0.97 -0.12 9.59
N THR A 2 -2.18 -0.35 9.07
CA THR A 2 -2.79 -1.67 9.00
C THR A 2 -2.73 -2.14 7.55
N ILE A 3 -2.19 -3.33 7.35
CA ILE A 3 -2.06 -3.93 6.02
C ILE A 3 -3.14 -4.99 5.85
N HIS A 4 -3.97 -4.81 4.84
CA HIS A 4 -4.99 -5.74 4.41
C HIS A 4 -4.53 -6.43 3.13
N VAL A 5 -4.36 -7.74 3.19
CA VAL A 5 -4.01 -8.57 2.03
C VAL A 5 -5.28 -9.25 1.55
N VAL A 6 -5.79 -8.81 0.42
CA VAL A 6 -7.07 -9.28 -0.09
C VAL A 6 -6.84 -10.41 -1.08
N GLY A 7 -7.66 -11.46 -0.97
CA GLY A 7 -7.69 -12.60 -1.89
C GLY A 7 -9.10 -12.88 -2.36
N THR A 8 -9.26 -13.93 -3.15
CA THR A 8 -10.58 -14.41 -3.58
C THR A 8 -11.42 -14.86 -2.39
N ASP A 9 -12.73 -15.05 -2.60
CA ASP A 9 -13.63 -15.55 -1.55
C ASP A 9 -13.20 -16.95 -1.04
N GLU A 10 -12.52 -17.74 -1.86
CA GLU A 10 -11.94 -19.04 -1.49
C GLU A 10 -10.62 -18.93 -0.71
N GLY A 11 -10.14 -17.71 -0.44
CA GLY A 11 -8.89 -17.47 0.26
C GLY A 11 -7.65 -17.81 -0.55
N LYS A 12 -7.64 -17.42 -1.83
CA LYS A 12 -6.53 -17.64 -2.76
C LYS A 12 -5.99 -16.33 -3.30
N ASP A 13 -4.85 -16.44 -3.98
CA ASP A 13 -4.21 -15.35 -4.75
C ASP A 13 -3.79 -14.12 -3.93
N TYR A 14 -3.56 -14.30 -2.62
CA TYR A 14 -2.96 -13.26 -1.80
C TYR A 14 -1.57 -12.90 -2.29
N LEU A 15 -1.24 -11.61 -2.21
CA LEU A 15 0.12 -11.16 -2.45
C LEU A 15 1.07 -11.76 -1.39
N ASN A 16 2.24 -12.20 -1.85
CA ASN A 16 3.25 -12.74 -0.95
C ASN A 16 3.71 -11.67 0.05
N GLY A 17 3.72 -12.03 1.33
CA GLY A 17 4.08 -11.11 2.41
C GLY A 17 5.48 -10.48 2.29
N ASN A 18 6.46 -11.22 1.76
CA ASN A 18 7.80 -10.68 1.54
C ASN A 18 7.80 -9.54 0.53
N VAL A 19 6.95 -9.60 -0.51
CA VAL A 19 6.81 -8.52 -1.50
C VAL A 19 6.24 -7.26 -0.84
N ILE A 20 5.32 -7.42 0.11
CA ILE A 20 4.77 -6.31 0.89
C ILE A 20 5.83 -5.68 1.79
N LEU A 21 6.64 -6.51 2.47
CA LEU A 21 7.72 -6.03 3.33
C LEU A 21 8.80 -5.28 2.52
N ASP A 22 9.13 -5.77 1.33
CA ASP A 22 10.03 -5.07 0.40
C ASP A 22 9.43 -3.73 -0.07
N ALA A 23 8.13 -3.70 -0.38
CA ALA A 23 7.44 -2.47 -0.74
C ALA A 23 7.41 -1.46 0.42
N LEU A 24 7.24 -1.92 1.67
CA LEU A 24 7.32 -1.08 2.85
C LEU A 24 8.73 -0.51 3.05
N CYS A 25 9.77 -1.32 2.79
CA CYS A 25 11.14 -0.84 2.80
C CYS A 25 11.34 0.29 1.79
N ALA A 26 10.89 0.09 0.55
CA ALA A 26 10.97 1.09 -0.50
C ALA A 26 10.22 2.38 -0.08
N LEU A 27 9.02 2.26 0.50
CA LEU A 27 8.28 3.40 1.04
C LEU A 27 9.10 4.18 2.07
N ASN A 28 9.67 3.51 3.07
CA ASN A 28 10.49 4.15 4.09
C ASN A 28 11.73 4.83 3.51
N GLN A 29 12.40 4.21 2.54
CA GLN A 29 13.52 4.84 1.82
C GLN A 29 13.09 6.11 1.07
N LYS A 30 11.90 6.10 0.45
CA LYS A 30 11.37 7.28 -0.24
C LYS A 30 11.07 8.42 0.72
N PHE A 31 10.58 8.15 1.93
CA PHE A 31 10.21 9.18 2.89
C PHE A 31 11.30 9.53 3.92
N ALA A 32 12.44 8.84 3.89
CA ALA A 32 13.57 9.10 4.79
C ALA A 32 14.05 10.56 4.77
N HIS A 33 14.03 11.22 3.60
CA HIS A 33 14.43 12.62 3.47
C HIS A 33 13.45 13.60 4.14
N ALA A 34 12.18 13.19 4.32
CA ALA A 34 11.17 13.93 5.07
C ALA A 34 11.17 13.57 6.56
N ASN A 35 12.14 12.75 7.02
CA ASN A 35 12.21 12.23 8.38
C ASN A 35 10.93 11.52 8.83
N LEU A 36 10.24 10.86 7.88
CA LEU A 36 9.05 10.07 8.12
C LEU A 36 9.39 8.58 8.00
N GLN A 37 8.90 7.80 8.95
CA GLN A 37 9.01 6.36 8.96
C GLN A 37 7.65 5.73 9.27
N PHE A 38 7.33 4.69 8.52
CA PHE A 38 6.08 3.95 8.65
C PHE A 38 6.35 2.55 9.19
N PHE A 39 5.46 2.13 10.09
CA PHE A 39 5.49 0.82 10.73
C PHE A 39 4.15 0.12 10.53
N ILE A 40 4.18 -1.20 10.50
CA ILE A 40 2.98 -2.02 10.54
C ILE A 40 2.60 -2.17 12.02
N LYS A 41 1.32 -1.94 12.35
CA LYS A 41 0.84 -1.94 13.74
C LYS A 41 0.75 -3.37 14.32
N ASP A 42 0.22 -4.29 13.52
CA ASP A 42 -0.08 -5.68 13.88
C ASP A 42 0.35 -6.62 12.73
N ASP A 43 -0.02 -7.89 12.77
CA ASP A 43 0.18 -8.80 11.62
C ASP A 43 -0.66 -8.39 10.39
N PHE A 44 -0.36 -9.00 9.24
CA PHE A 44 -1.18 -8.83 8.04
C PHE A 44 -2.59 -9.36 8.26
N ASN A 45 -3.58 -8.52 7.92
CA ASN A 45 -4.98 -8.89 7.95
C ASN A 45 -5.39 -9.47 6.59
N TYR A 46 -5.68 -10.76 6.54
CA TYR A 46 -6.12 -11.44 5.31
C TYR A 46 -7.64 -11.32 5.15
N ILE A 47 -8.09 -10.85 3.98
CA ILE A 47 -9.51 -10.65 3.68
C ILE A 47 -9.89 -11.48 2.46
N ASN A 48 -10.94 -12.28 2.60
CA ASN A 48 -11.51 -13.07 1.51
C ASN A 48 -12.70 -12.29 0.97
N ASN A 49 -12.49 -11.59 -0.15
CA ASN A 49 -13.54 -10.79 -0.76
C ASN A 49 -13.25 -10.56 -2.24
N SER A 50 -13.83 -11.35 -3.13
CA SER A 50 -13.55 -11.25 -4.57
C SER A 50 -13.94 -9.88 -5.15
N LEU A 51 -14.99 -9.25 -4.59
CA LEU A 51 -15.43 -7.92 -4.97
C LEU A 51 -14.40 -6.83 -4.61
N LEU A 52 -13.72 -6.93 -3.46
CA LEU A 52 -12.64 -6.01 -3.12
C LEU A 52 -11.36 -6.36 -3.88
N PHE A 53 -11.08 -7.66 -4.04
CA PHE A 53 -9.89 -8.18 -4.70
C PHE A 53 -9.78 -7.73 -6.16
N VAL A 54 -10.91 -7.67 -6.86
CA VAL A 54 -11.02 -7.20 -8.25
C VAL A 54 -12.28 -6.37 -8.36
N HIS A 55 -12.12 -5.09 -8.66
CA HIS A 55 -13.25 -4.19 -8.89
C HIS A 55 -12.98 -3.26 -10.06
N ASP A 56 -14.04 -2.85 -10.73
CA ASP A 56 -14.03 -1.91 -11.85
C ASP A 56 -14.95 -0.72 -11.55
N LYS A 57 -15.16 0.16 -12.52
CA LYS A 57 -16.05 1.33 -12.35
C LYS A 57 -17.51 0.96 -12.06
N VAL A 58 -17.96 -0.21 -12.48
CA VAL A 58 -19.33 -0.69 -12.29
C VAL A 58 -19.51 -1.28 -10.90
N THR A 59 -18.53 -2.02 -10.39
CA THR A 59 -18.58 -2.66 -9.07
C THR A 59 -18.08 -1.76 -7.94
N PHE A 60 -17.26 -0.75 -8.25
CA PHE A 60 -16.71 0.22 -7.31
C PHE A 60 -17.74 0.85 -6.36
N PRO A 61 -18.98 1.20 -6.75
CA PRO A 61 -19.97 1.75 -5.81
C PRO A 61 -20.25 0.88 -4.57
N LYS A 62 -19.92 -0.42 -4.60
CA LYS A 62 -20.05 -1.34 -3.46
C LYS A 62 -18.80 -1.39 -2.56
N VAL A 63 -17.64 -0.98 -3.08
CA VAL A 63 -16.33 -1.05 -2.41
C VAL A 63 -16.23 -0.12 -1.17
N PRO A 64 -16.76 1.12 -1.17
CA PRO A 64 -16.72 2.00 0.00
C PRO A 64 -17.30 1.39 1.28
N ALA A 65 -18.36 0.59 1.17
CA ALA A 65 -18.94 -0.11 2.31
C ALA A 65 -17.99 -1.16 2.90
N LEU A 66 -17.11 -1.74 2.09
CA LEU A 66 -16.10 -2.70 2.52
C LEU A 66 -14.95 -2.01 3.27
N PHE A 67 -14.55 -0.80 2.86
CA PHE A 67 -13.61 0.00 3.65
C PHE A 67 -14.18 0.32 5.03
N ALA A 68 -15.44 0.74 5.10
CA ALA A 68 -16.10 1.00 6.38
C ALA A 68 -16.16 -0.26 7.27
N LYS A 69 -16.29 -1.44 6.68
CA LYS A 69 -16.32 -2.73 7.38
C LYS A 69 -14.95 -3.16 7.90
N TYR A 70 -13.89 -3.02 7.10
CA TYR A 70 -12.58 -3.62 7.39
C TYR A 70 -11.55 -2.65 7.99
N ASN A 71 -11.77 -1.34 7.86
CA ASN A 71 -10.84 -0.35 8.36
C ASN A 71 -10.62 -0.46 9.87
N VAL A 72 -9.35 -0.40 10.26
CA VAL A 72 -8.94 -0.28 11.66
C VAL A 72 -8.72 1.19 12.00
N SER A 73 -9.49 1.67 12.98
CA SER A 73 -9.41 3.06 13.45
C SER A 73 -8.04 3.38 14.05
N GLY A 74 -7.60 4.64 13.91
CA GLY A 74 -6.29 5.09 14.39
C GLY A 74 -5.11 4.62 13.53
N THR A 75 -5.36 4.03 12.36
CA THR A 75 -4.32 3.56 11.44
C THR A 75 -4.56 4.03 10.01
N VAL A 76 -3.49 4.10 9.23
CA VAL A 76 -3.58 4.17 7.77
C VAL A 76 -3.88 2.76 7.26
N ASN A 77 -5.04 2.58 6.64
CA ASN A 77 -5.48 1.29 6.09
C ASN A 77 -4.99 1.16 4.64
N ILE A 78 -4.21 0.11 4.38
CA ILE A 78 -3.61 -0.19 3.07
C ILE A 78 -4.16 -1.52 2.59
N TYR A 79 -4.70 -1.58 1.38
CA TYR A 79 -5.29 -2.77 0.78
C TYR A 79 -4.46 -3.21 -0.43
N PHE A 80 -3.92 -4.43 -0.38
CA PHE A 80 -3.33 -5.08 -1.55
C PHE A 80 -4.39 -5.96 -2.21
N VAL A 81 -4.74 -5.61 -3.45
CA VAL A 81 -5.80 -6.25 -4.25
C VAL A 81 -5.22 -6.60 -5.62
N ARG A 82 -5.82 -7.52 -6.39
CA ARG A 82 -5.30 -7.83 -7.73
C ARG A 82 -5.46 -6.65 -8.68
N ASP A 83 -6.70 -6.18 -8.83
CA ASP A 83 -7.04 -5.17 -9.82
C ASP A 83 -7.95 -4.08 -9.24
N PRO A 84 -7.38 -2.92 -8.85
CA PRO A 84 -8.13 -1.75 -8.41
C PRO A 84 -8.51 -0.87 -9.60
N MET A 85 -9.58 -1.23 -10.30
CA MET A 85 -10.15 -0.48 -11.43
C MET A 85 -9.20 -0.27 -12.61
N GLY A 86 -8.28 -1.20 -12.85
CA GLY A 86 -7.26 -1.13 -13.88
C GLY A 86 -6.09 -0.18 -13.54
N ALA A 87 -6.00 0.32 -12.30
CA ALA A 87 -4.93 1.19 -11.85
C ALA A 87 -3.85 0.41 -11.06
N CYS A 88 -2.66 1.00 -10.92
CA CYS A 88 -1.66 0.47 -10.00
C CYS A 88 -1.95 0.78 -8.53
N GLY A 89 -2.81 1.77 -8.27
CA GLY A 89 -3.29 2.12 -6.95
C GLY A 89 -4.18 3.35 -6.97
N TYR A 90 -4.84 3.61 -5.84
CA TYR A 90 -5.56 4.84 -5.57
C TYR A 90 -5.69 5.08 -4.06
N ASN A 91 -5.96 6.32 -3.66
CA ASN A 91 -6.39 6.66 -2.32
C ASN A 91 -7.85 7.12 -2.34
N TYR A 92 -8.74 6.36 -1.71
CA TYR A 92 -10.16 6.72 -1.64
C TYR A 92 -10.38 7.75 -0.54
N MET A 93 -10.61 9.01 -0.94
CA MET A 93 -10.70 10.15 -0.04
C MET A 93 -12.04 10.92 -0.16
N PRO A 94 -13.20 10.31 0.14
CA PRO A 94 -14.47 11.04 0.09
C PRO A 94 -14.45 12.20 1.09
N GLY A 95 -14.79 13.40 0.63
CA GLY A 95 -14.74 14.61 1.45
C GLY A 95 -13.34 15.01 1.91
N GLY A 96 -12.28 14.55 1.23
CA GLY A 96 -10.88 14.90 1.55
C GLY A 96 -10.28 14.08 2.70
N LYS A 97 -11.01 13.12 3.27
CA LYS A 97 -10.50 12.21 4.30
C LYS A 97 -10.25 10.85 3.70
N SER A 98 -9.02 10.35 3.80
CA SER A 98 -8.71 9.00 3.35
C SER A 98 -9.47 7.95 4.16
N MET A 99 -10.16 7.09 3.42
CA MET A 99 -10.75 5.86 3.90
C MET A 99 -9.88 4.65 3.59
N GLY A 100 -8.99 4.69 2.61
CA GLY A 100 -8.10 3.58 2.33
C GLY A 100 -7.20 3.84 1.13
N ILE A 101 -5.93 3.43 1.24
CA ILE A 101 -5.03 3.33 0.10
C ILE A 101 -5.18 1.91 -0.46
N VAL A 102 -5.38 1.79 -1.76
CA VAL A 102 -5.50 0.51 -2.47
C VAL A 102 -4.38 0.40 -3.47
N LEU A 103 -3.72 -0.74 -3.51
CA LEU A 103 -2.57 -1.02 -4.37
C LEU A 103 -2.79 -2.32 -5.13
N SER A 104 -2.44 -2.33 -6.42
CA SER A 104 -2.48 -3.53 -7.23
C SER A 104 -1.32 -4.46 -6.86
N ASN A 105 -1.60 -5.76 -6.75
CA ASN A 105 -0.61 -6.80 -6.58
C ASN A 105 0.39 -6.79 -7.74
N ASP A 106 -0.09 -6.59 -8.97
CA ASP A 106 0.73 -6.63 -10.20
C ASP A 106 1.69 -5.44 -10.29
N CYS A 107 1.33 -4.30 -9.67
CA CYS A 107 2.16 -3.11 -9.57
C CYS A 107 2.83 -2.95 -8.19
N THR A 108 2.76 -3.97 -7.34
CA THR A 108 3.48 -3.99 -6.06
C THR A 108 4.73 -4.82 -6.23
N ASN A 109 5.83 -4.13 -6.45
CA ASN A 109 7.15 -4.72 -6.31
C ASN A 109 8.00 -3.84 -5.38
N GLY A 110 9.05 -4.39 -4.79
CA GLY A 110 9.95 -3.67 -3.87
C GLY A 110 10.72 -2.50 -4.49
N LYS A 111 10.37 -2.05 -5.70
CA LYS A 111 11.02 -0.96 -6.45
C LYS A 111 10.04 0.13 -6.88
N ASP A 112 8.74 -0.15 -6.88
CA ASP A 112 7.73 0.76 -7.41
C ASP A 112 7.39 1.90 -6.46
N ALA A 113 7.13 3.08 -7.04
CA ALA A 113 6.80 4.28 -6.29
C ALA A 113 5.29 4.42 -5.99
N ASN A 114 4.47 3.43 -6.36
CA ASN A 114 3.00 3.53 -6.29
C ASN A 114 2.51 3.71 -4.85
N TRP A 115 2.99 2.89 -3.90
CA TRP A 115 2.64 3.08 -2.49
C TRP A 115 3.10 4.46 -1.99
N ALA A 116 4.30 4.91 -2.38
CA ALA A 116 4.78 6.23 -1.99
C ALA A 116 3.94 7.38 -2.58
N HIS A 117 3.46 7.22 -3.82
CA HIS A 117 2.55 8.15 -4.49
C HIS A 117 1.23 8.25 -3.74
N GLU A 118 0.58 7.13 -3.46
CA GLU A 118 -0.71 7.10 -2.75
C GLU A 118 -0.60 7.54 -1.27
N MET A 119 0.53 7.21 -0.62
CA MET A 119 0.85 7.70 0.73
C MET A 119 1.07 9.21 0.73
N GLY A 120 1.61 9.78 -0.36
CA GLY A 120 1.70 11.23 -0.53
C GLY A 120 0.32 11.90 -0.51
N HIS A 121 -0.66 11.34 -1.22
CA HIS A 121 -2.05 11.81 -1.18
C HIS A 121 -2.63 11.71 0.24
N TYR A 122 -2.35 10.63 0.98
CA TYR A 122 -2.82 10.46 2.36
C TYR A 122 -2.31 11.55 3.29
N LEU A 123 -1.02 11.91 3.17
CA LEU A 123 -0.38 12.93 3.99
C LEU A 123 -0.79 14.36 3.62
N SER A 124 -1.82 14.53 2.75
CA SER A 124 -2.31 15.83 2.30
C SER A 124 -1.21 16.68 1.65
N LEU A 125 -0.24 16.05 0.98
CA LEU A 125 0.73 16.79 0.18
C LEU A 125 -0.04 17.37 -1.02
N PRO A 126 -0.21 18.71 -1.13
CA PRO A 126 -0.86 19.29 -2.31
C PRO A 126 -0.06 18.90 -3.55
N HIS A 127 -0.77 18.58 -4.65
CA HIS A 127 -0.19 18.18 -5.94
C HIS A 127 0.96 19.13 -6.35
N THR A 128 2.20 18.74 -6.02
CA THR A 128 3.43 19.42 -6.46
C THR A 128 4.48 18.42 -6.95
N PHE A 129 4.17 17.12 -7.02
CA PHE A 129 5.09 16.13 -7.54
C PHE A 129 5.12 16.15 -9.07
N MET A 130 5.90 17.06 -9.63
CA MET A 130 6.46 16.89 -10.97
C MET A 130 7.25 15.58 -10.99
N ALA A 131 6.85 14.67 -11.89
CA ALA A 131 7.66 13.51 -12.24
C ALA A 131 9.00 14.01 -12.82
N GLY A 132 10.11 13.82 -12.10
CA GLY A 132 11.41 14.21 -12.65
C GLY A 132 12.61 14.10 -11.72
N LYS A 133 13.29 12.96 -11.79
CA LYS A 133 14.71 12.74 -11.44
C LYS A 133 15.10 12.83 -9.95
N TRP A 134 15.01 11.70 -9.26
CA TRP A 134 15.73 11.50 -7.99
C TRP A 134 17.09 10.87 -8.27
N LYS A 135 18.18 11.62 -8.05
CA LYS A 135 19.52 11.04 -7.90
C LYS A 135 19.58 10.29 -6.57
N ARG A 136 20.03 9.03 -6.62
CA ARG A 136 20.35 8.22 -5.44
C ARG A 136 21.31 8.98 -4.53
N ARG A 137 20.86 9.36 -3.34
CA ARG A 137 21.72 9.63 -2.20
C ARG A 137 21.43 8.53 -1.18
N ILE A 138 22.35 7.58 -1.06
CA ILE A 138 22.29 6.55 -0.02
C ILE A 138 22.55 7.27 1.31
N LEU A 139 21.56 7.30 2.20
CA LEU A 139 21.76 7.70 3.59
C LEU A 139 22.31 6.49 4.36
N PRO A 140 23.40 6.64 5.13
CA PRO A 140 24.16 5.50 5.64
C PRO A 140 23.52 4.73 6.80
N ASN A 141 22.39 5.17 7.37
CA ASN A 141 21.86 4.63 8.63
C ASN A 141 20.35 4.29 8.60
N LEU A 142 19.83 3.72 7.51
CA LEU A 142 18.52 3.06 7.58
C LEU A 142 18.71 1.65 8.15
N PRO A 143 17.87 1.20 9.11
CA PRO A 143 17.93 -0.19 9.58
C PRO A 143 17.76 -1.12 8.37
N PRO A 144 18.57 -2.19 8.25
CA PRO A 144 18.52 -3.05 7.09
C PRO A 144 17.13 -3.66 6.98
N CYS A 145 16.41 -3.30 5.93
CA CYS A 145 15.23 -4.01 5.52
C CYS A 145 15.60 -5.47 5.30
N TYR A 146 14.83 -6.36 5.92
CA TYR A 146 14.96 -7.83 5.96
C TYR A 146 15.93 -8.38 4.89
N GLN A 147 17.22 -8.42 5.22
CA GLN A 147 18.17 -9.25 4.50
C GLN A 147 17.91 -10.64 5.05
N ASN A 148 17.28 -11.52 4.26
CA ASN A 148 17.13 -12.92 4.64
C ASN A 148 18.49 -13.45 5.14
N GLY A 149 18.51 -13.85 6.41
CA GLY A 149 19.59 -14.65 6.96
C GLY A 149 19.70 -15.92 6.12
N GLY A 150 20.82 -16.06 5.44
CA GLY A 150 21.18 -17.24 4.68
C GLY A 150 22.67 -17.49 4.83
N GLY A 151 23.13 -17.62 6.09
CA GLY A 151 24.39 -18.25 6.39
C GLY A 151 24.22 -19.76 6.32
N SER A 152 24.89 -20.39 5.38
CA SER A 152 25.55 -21.70 5.49
C SER A 152 26.72 -21.68 4.52
#